data_AF-A0A0A0EEB8-F1
#
_entry.id   AF-A0A0A0EEB8-F1
#
_cell.length_a   1.000
_cell.length_b   1.000
_cell.length_c   1.000
_cell.angle_alpha   90.00
_cell.angle_beta   90.00
_cell.angle_gamma   90.00
#
_symmetry.space_group_name_H-M   'P 1'
#
loop_
_entity.id
_entity.type
_entity.pdbx_description
1 polymer ?
#
loop_
_entity_poly.entity_id
_entity_poly.type
_entity_poly.pdbx_seq_one_letter_code
_entity_poly.pdbx_strand_id
1 'polypeptide(L)'
;MVHFFDQKMHGDFERMEDILADASRHTRAACEEISQLPYEACKPLQRWSGDLDKHLEQNSLLTEDFRHATRSALREMAKLEPELAPGLIDDAMRFLRDALEASYRVCDLLAAEQAIAKHRGNRN
;
A
#
# COMPACT_ATOMS: atom_id res chain seq x y z
N MET A 1 -32.59 -4.16 19.15
CA MET A 1 -31.14 -4.26 19.39
C MET A 1 -30.43 -4.59 18.06
N VAL A 2 -30.68 -3.81 17.01
CA VAL A 2 -30.14 -4.03 15.64
C VAL A 2 -29.30 -2.82 15.19
N HIS A 3 -29.62 -1.61 15.67
CA HIS A 3 -28.93 -0.38 15.29
C HIS A 3 -27.49 -0.20 15.81
N PHE A 4 -27.10 -0.84 16.92
CA PHE A 4 -25.73 -0.72 17.45
C PHE A 4 -24.70 -1.53 16.66
N PHE A 5 -25.11 -2.62 16.02
CA PHE A 5 -24.20 -3.51 15.28
C PHE A 5 -23.89 -2.99 13.88
N ASP A 6 -24.88 -2.36 13.23
CA ASP A 6 -24.74 -1.77 11.91
C ASP A 6 -23.77 -0.57 11.93
N GLN A 7 -23.81 0.22 13.02
CA GLN A 7 -22.88 1.34 13.26
C GLN A 7 -21.44 0.87 13.49
N LYS A 8 -21.23 -0.23 14.22
CA LYS A 8 -19.88 -0.74 14.47
C LYS A 8 -19.23 -1.30 13.21
N MET A 9 -20.00 -2.05 12.41
CA MET A 9 -19.56 -2.55 11.10
C MET A 9 -19.26 -1.41 10.13
N HIS A 10 -20.11 -0.39 10.05
CA HIS A 10 -19.84 0.82 9.26
C HIS A 10 -18.53 1.50 9.69
N GLY A 11 -18.31 1.67 11.00
CA GLY A 11 -17.06 2.28 11.49
C GLY A 11 -15.80 1.46 11.20
N ASP A 12 -15.90 0.13 11.20
CA ASP A 12 -14.77 -0.74 10.84
C ASP A 12 -14.45 -0.67 9.33
N PHE A 13 -15.46 -0.54 8.47
CA PHE A 13 -15.26 -0.31 7.03
C PHE A 13 -14.69 1.07 6.71
N GLU A 14 -15.23 2.14 7.30
CA GLU A 14 -14.68 3.51 7.18
C GLU A 14 -13.20 3.54 7.57
N ARG A 15 -12.83 2.85 8.64
CA ARG A 15 -11.44 2.73 9.06
C ARG A 15 -10.57 1.98 8.03
N MET A 16 -11.09 0.94 7.38
CA MET A 16 -10.35 0.24 6.32
C MET A 16 -10.18 1.12 5.08
N GLU A 17 -11.20 1.91 4.74
CA GLU A 17 -11.15 2.90 3.66
C GLU A 17 -10.10 3.98 3.94
N ASP A 18 -10.03 4.49 5.17
CA ASP A 18 -8.99 5.45 5.59
C ASP A 18 -7.58 4.86 5.45
N ILE A 19 -7.38 3.61 5.88
CA ILE A 19 -6.07 2.94 5.73
C ILE A 19 -5.72 2.77 4.25
N LEU A 20 -6.69 2.47 3.39
CA LEU A 20 -6.47 2.33 1.95
C LEU A 20 -6.20 3.68 1.26
N ALA A 21 -6.85 4.75 1.73
CA ALA A 21 -6.58 6.11 1.29
C ALA A 21 -5.16 6.54 1.67
N ASP A 22 -4.70 6.19 2.88
CA ASP A 22 -3.32 6.37 3.31
C ASP A 22 -2.35 5.56 2.44
N ALA A 23 -2.65 4.30 2.12
CA ALA A 23 -1.84 3.49 1.20
C ALA A 23 -1.70 4.14 -0.18
N SER A 24 -2.79 4.72 -0.69
CA SER A 24 -2.80 5.46 -1.95
C SER A 24 -1.93 6.72 -1.86
N ARG A 25 -2.04 7.47 -0.76
CA ARG A 25 -1.23 8.67 -0.51
C ARG A 25 0.25 8.34 -0.46
N HIS A 26 0.63 7.29 0.28
CA HIS A 26 2.03 6.88 0.39
C HIS A 26 2.57 6.36 -0.94
N THR A 27 1.80 5.59 -1.71
CA THR A 27 2.24 5.16 -3.04
C THR A 27 2.48 6.35 -3.97
N ARG A 28 1.59 7.35 -3.99
CA ARG A 28 1.78 8.57 -4.79
C ARG A 28 3.03 9.35 -4.36
N ALA A 29 3.19 9.56 -3.05
CA ALA A 29 4.37 10.23 -2.52
C ALA A 29 5.66 9.49 -2.91
N ALA A 30 5.68 8.17 -2.83
CA ALA A 30 6.82 7.39 -3.30
C ALA A 30 7.11 7.58 -4.79
N CYS A 31 6.08 7.56 -5.66
CA CYS A 31 6.25 7.84 -7.08
C CYS A 31 6.78 9.26 -7.34
N GLU A 32 6.29 10.25 -6.60
CA GLU A 32 6.77 11.64 -6.67
C GLU A 32 8.26 11.73 -6.30
N GLU A 33 8.71 11.09 -5.22
CA GLU A 33 10.13 11.06 -4.86
C GLU A 33 10.98 10.32 -5.90
N ILE A 34 10.51 9.17 -6.40
CA ILE A 34 11.21 8.41 -7.45
C ILE A 34 11.34 9.21 -8.74
N SER A 35 10.34 10.03 -9.08
CA SER A 35 10.35 10.86 -10.29
C SER A 35 11.43 11.95 -10.26
N GLN A 36 11.86 12.36 -9.07
CA GLN A 36 12.90 13.36 -8.86
C GLN A 36 14.32 12.78 -8.90
N LEU A 37 14.45 11.44 -8.87
CA LEU A 37 15.76 10.79 -8.90
C LEU A 37 16.45 10.94 -10.27
N PRO A 38 17.79 11.02 -10.32
CA PRO A 38 18.53 11.09 -11.58
C PRO A 38 18.24 9.88 -12.49
N TYR A 39 17.65 10.13 -13.66
CA TYR A 39 17.15 9.09 -14.57
C TYR A 39 18.21 8.03 -14.92
N GLU A 40 19.42 8.46 -15.30
CA GLU A 40 20.49 7.55 -15.74
C GLU A 40 20.97 6.62 -14.62
N ALA A 41 20.97 7.11 -13.37
CA ALA A 41 21.37 6.31 -12.20
C ALA A 41 20.23 5.40 -11.70
N CYS A 42 18.97 5.81 -11.93
CA CYS A 42 17.79 5.19 -11.32
C CYS A 42 16.81 4.61 -12.35
N LYS A 43 17.26 4.34 -13.58
CA LYS A 43 16.42 3.83 -14.67
C LYS A 43 15.56 2.61 -14.31
N PRO A 44 16.05 1.61 -13.53
CA PRO A 44 15.20 0.50 -13.08
C PRO A 44 14.00 0.93 -12.23
N LEU A 45 14.11 2.01 -11.45
CA LEU A 45 13.03 2.50 -10.59
C LEU A 45 11.89 3.17 -11.37
N GLN A 46 12.19 3.74 -12.54
CA GLN A 46 11.18 4.39 -13.37
C GLN A 46 10.14 3.38 -13.90
N ARG A 47 10.58 2.15 -14.21
CA ARG A 47 9.66 1.06 -14.55
C ARG A 47 8.69 0.77 -13.40
N TRP A 48 9.23 0.69 -12.18
CA TRP A 48 8.42 0.40 -11.00
C TRP A 48 7.46 1.54 -10.65
N SER A 49 7.86 2.80 -10.83
CA SER A 49 6.94 3.93 -10.70
C SER A 49 5.73 3.78 -11.62
N GLY A 50 5.94 3.44 -12.90
CA GLY A 50 4.84 3.20 -13.83
C GLY A 50 3.94 2.02 -13.45
N ASP A 51 4.53 0.93 -12.97
CA ASP A 51 3.75 -0.22 -12.48
C ASP A 51 2.91 0.15 -11.23
N LEU A 52 3.47 0.94 -10.30
CA LEU A 52 2.77 1.42 -9.11
C LEU A 52 1.66 2.43 -9.45
N ASP A 53 1.89 3.35 -10.39
CA ASP A 53 0.89 4.29 -10.87
C ASP A 53 -0.31 3.58 -11.50
N LYS A 54 -0.05 2.51 -12.27
CA LYS A 54 -1.13 1.67 -12.80
C LYS A 54 -1.98 1.05 -11.69
N HIS A 55 -1.37 0.63 -10.59
CA HIS A 55 -2.11 0.11 -9.44
C HIS A 55 -2.96 1.18 -8.75
N LEU A 56 -2.46 2.43 -8.69
CA LEU A 56 -3.21 3.58 -8.19
C LEU A 56 -4.42 3.89 -9.08
N GLU A 57 -4.25 3.96 -10.39
CA GLU A 57 -5.34 4.22 -11.35
C GLU A 57 -6.44 3.17 -11.29
N GLN A 58 -6.05 1.91 -11.06
CA GLN A 58 -6.96 0.76 -11.01
C GLN A 58 -7.54 0.51 -9.61
N ASN A 59 -7.16 1.31 -8.60
CA ASN A 59 -7.48 1.06 -7.19
C ASN A 59 -7.16 -0.39 -6.74
N SER A 60 -6.07 -0.97 -7.25
CA SER A 60 -5.72 -2.39 -7.06
C SER A 60 -4.65 -2.61 -5.98
N LEU A 61 -4.61 -1.73 -4.98
CA LEU A 61 -3.66 -1.70 -3.87
C LEU A 61 -3.75 -2.93 -2.93
N LEU A 62 -4.84 -3.69 -2.97
CA LEU A 62 -5.02 -4.91 -2.16
C LEU A 62 -4.56 -6.19 -2.87
N THR A 63 -4.04 -6.07 -4.09
CA THR A 63 -3.61 -7.22 -4.90
C THR A 63 -2.20 -7.69 -4.54
N GLU A 64 -1.92 -8.97 -4.80
CA GLU A 64 -0.55 -9.47 -4.67
C GLU A 64 0.40 -8.85 -5.68
N ASP A 65 -0.10 -8.48 -6.86
CA ASP A 65 0.68 -7.80 -7.89
C ASP A 65 1.17 -6.43 -7.39
N PHE A 66 0.31 -5.63 -6.76
CA PHE A 66 0.71 -4.37 -6.14
C PHE A 66 1.79 -4.58 -5.08
N ARG A 67 1.59 -5.55 -4.17
CA ARG A 67 2.57 -5.85 -3.12
C ARG A 67 3.88 -6.36 -3.70
N HIS A 68 3.83 -7.14 -4.77
CA HIS A 68 5.01 -7.59 -5.50
C HIS A 68 5.76 -6.43 -6.12
N ALA A 69 5.08 -5.54 -6.85
CA ALA A 69 5.67 -4.34 -7.44
C ALA A 69 6.33 -3.47 -6.36
N THR A 70 5.65 -3.23 -5.24
CA THR A 70 6.15 -2.42 -4.11
C THR A 70 7.41 -3.03 -3.48
N ARG A 71 7.42 -4.35 -3.23
CA ARG A 71 8.61 -5.05 -2.69
C ARG A 71 9.77 -5.04 -3.68
N SER A 72 9.49 -5.18 -4.97
CA SER A 72 10.53 -5.13 -6.01
C SER A 72 11.13 -3.74 -6.12
N ALA A 73 10.32 -2.69 -6.09
CA ALA A 73 10.79 -1.30 -6.02
C ALA A 73 11.68 -1.04 -4.79
N LEU A 74 11.27 -1.52 -3.60
CA LEU A 74 12.07 -1.43 -2.38
C LEU A 74 13.43 -2.14 -2.50
N ARG A 75 13.46 -3.31 -3.15
CA ARG A 75 14.71 -4.07 -3.37
C ARG A 75 15.65 -3.35 -4.34
N GLU A 76 15.12 -2.70 -5.37
CA GLU A 76 15.95 -1.92 -6.29
C GLU A 76 16.47 -0.64 -5.62
N MET A 77 15.65 0.07 -4.84
CA MET A 77 16.08 1.24 -4.07
C MET A 77 17.19 0.91 -3.06
N ALA A 78 17.10 -0.25 -2.40
CA ALA A 78 18.11 -0.69 -1.43
C ALA A 78 19.51 -0.93 -2.05
N LYS A 79 19.62 -0.98 -3.39
CA LYS A 79 20.90 -1.11 -4.09
C LYS A 79 21.52 0.23 -4.48
N LEU A 80 20.77 1.32 -4.35
CA LEU A 80 21.25 2.65 -4.70
C LEU A 80 22.19 3.19 -3.64
N GLU A 81 23.18 3.95 -4.09
CA GLU A 81 24.05 4.73 -3.22
C GLU A 81 23.28 5.95 -2.69
N PRO A 82 23.12 6.12 -1.36
CA PRO A 82 22.39 7.25 -0.78
C PRO A 82 22.93 8.61 -1.20
N GLU A 83 24.22 8.69 -1.55
CA GLU A 83 24.88 9.90 -2.04
C GLU A 83 24.32 10.40 -3.39
N LEU A 84 23.65 9.54 -4.16
CA LEU A 84 23.03 9.90 -5.45
C LEU A 84 21.88 10.89 -5.29
N ALA A 85 21.12 10.76 -4.20
CA ALA A 85 19.96 11.59 -3.91
C ALA A 85 19.65 11.52 -2.40
N PRO A 86 20.40 12.27 -1.57
CA PRO A 86 20.26 12.23 -0.13
C PRO A 86 18.83 12.61 0.30
N GLY A 87 18.23 11.83 1.20
CA GLY A 87 16.87 12.06 1.69
C GLY A 87 15.77 11.52 0.78
N LEU A 88 15.84 11.76 -0.54
CA LEU A 88 14.82 11.30 -1.49
C LEU A 88 14.70 9.77 -1.51
N ILE A 89 15.83 9.05 -1.47
CA ILE A 89 15.83 7.58 -1.43
C ILE A 89 15.21 7.08 -0.12
N ASP A 90 15.59 7.68 1.01
CA ASP A 90 15.06 7.28 2.33
C ASP A 90 13.56 7.55 2.44
N ASP A 91 13.11 8.70 1.94
CA ASP A 91 11.70 9.11 1.92
C ASP A 91 10.87 8.20 1.02
N ALA A 92 11.33 7.94 -0.22
CA ALA A 92 10.68 7.00 -1.14
C ALA A 92 10.57 5.60 -0.53
N MET A 93 11.64 5.09 0.08
CA MET A 93 11.63 3.79 0.75
C MET A 93 10.69 3.76 1.96
N ARG A 94 10.60 4.85 2.74
CA ARG A 94 9.64 4.96 3.85
C ARG A 94 8.20 4.90 3.31
N PHE A 95 7.86 5.72 2.33
CA PHE A 95 6.53 5.75 1.75
C PHE A 95 6.11 4.40 1.14
N LEU A 96 7.00 3.70 0.43
CA LEU A 96 6.69 2.37 -0.07
C LEU A 96 6.47 1.34 1.05
N ARG A 97 7.21 1.42 2.16
CA ARG A 97 6.98 0.53 3.31
C ARG A 97 5.62 0.80 3.94
N ASP A 98 5.26 2.06 4.12
CA ASP A 98 3.98 2.46 4.70
C ASP A 98 2.81 2.05 3.80
N ALA A 99 2.95 2.17 2.48
CA ALA A 99 1.96 1.70 1.52
C ALA A 99 1.79 0.17 1.55
N LEU A 100 2.90 -0.57 1.64
CA LEU A 100 2.89 -2.03 1.73
C LEU A 100 2.25 -2.52 3.03
N GLU A 101 2.60 -1.91 4.16
CA GLU A 101 2.02 -2.23 5.46
C GLU A 101 0.51 -1.98 5.47
N ALA A 102 0.07 -0.84 4.95
CA ALA A 102 -1.35 -0.51 4.85
C ALA A 102 -2.13 -1.51 3.99
N SER A 103 -1.55 -1.93 2.84
CA SER A 103 -2.13 -2.97 1.98
C SER A 103 -2.32 -4.30 2.73
N TYR A 104 -1.28 -4.79 3.42
CA TYR A 104 -1.38 -6.01 4.21
C TYR A 104 -2.40 -5.89 5.34
N ARG A 105 -2.38 -4.76 6.05
CA ARG A 105 -3.28 -4.51 7.18
C ARG A 105 -4.75 -4.58 6.77
N VAL A 106 -5.13 -3.99 5.65
CA VAL A 106 -6.51 -4.09 5.14
C VAL A 106 -6.84 -5.53 4.76
N CYS A 107 -5.94 -6.25 4.10
CA CYS A 107 -6.16 -7.67 3.78
C CYS A 107 -6.36 -8.53 5.05
N ASP A 108 -5.57 -8.32 6.10
CA ASP A 108 -5.69 -9.04 7.37
C ASP A 108 -7.02 -8.73 8.08
N LEU A 109 -7.46 -7.46 8.05
CA LEU A 109 -8.74 -7.05 8.59
C LEU A 109 -9.92 -7.69 7.84
N LEU A 110 -9.87 -7.70 6.50
CA LEU A 110 -10.88 -8.37 5.68
C LEU A 110 -10.93 -9.88 5.94
N ALA A 111 -9.77 -10.52 6.11
CA ALA A 111 -9.69 -11.95 6.44
C ALA A 111 -10.27 -12.24 7.83
N ALA A 112 -9.98 -11.38 8.82
CA ALA A 112 -10.55 -11.49 10.16
C ALA A 112 -12.07 -11.36 10.14
N GLU A 113 -12.62 -10.39 9.40
CA GLU A 113 -14.07 -10.22 9.24
C GLU A 113 -14.74 -11.45 8.60
N GLN A 114 -14.16 -12.01 7.54
CA GLN A 114 -14.67 -13.23 6.91
C GLN A 114 -14.66 -14.42 7.88
N ALA A 115 -13.60 -14.58 8.67
CA ALA A 115 -13.49 -15.65 9.66
C ALA A 115 -14.56 -15.49 10.76
N ILE A 116 -14.77 -14.27 11.26
CA ILE A 116 -15.81 -13.97 12.26
C ILE A 116 -17.20 -14.26 11.70
N ALA A 117 -17.49 -13.83 10.47
CA ALA A 117 -18.77 -14.09 9.81
C ALA A 117 -19.04 -15.60 9.67
N LYS A 118 -18.04 -16.38 9.25
CA LYS A 118 -18.14 -17.85 9.16
C LYS A 118 -18.44 -18.50 10.51
N HIS A 119 -17.77 -18.07 11.57
CA HIS A 119 -18.03 -18.59 12.92
C HIS A 119 -19.44 -18.26 13.43
N ARG A 120 -20.02 -17.12 13.02
CA ARG A 120 -21.41 -16.75 13.35
C ARG A 120 -22.41 -17.59 12.56
N GLY A 121 -22.18 -17.80 11.27
CA GLY A 121 -23.04 -18.63 10.42
C GLY A 121 -23.14 -20.08 10.85
N ASN A 122 -22.08 -20.64 11.45
CA ASN A 122 -22.07 -22.01 11.98
C ASN A 122 -22.73 -22.16 13.36
N ARG A 123 -23.11 -21.05 14.00
CA ARG A 123 -23.71 -21.03 15.35
C ARG A 123 -25.23 -20.82 15.35
N ASN A 124 -25.80 -20.55 14.16
CA ASN A 124 -27.24 -20.48 13.88
C ASN A 124 -27.67 -21.72 13.09
#